data_AF-B7T4M5-F1
#
_entry.id   AF-B7T4M5-F1
#
_cell.length_a   1.000
_cell.length_b   1.000
_cell.length_c   1.000
_cell.angle_alpha   90.00
_cell.angle_beta   90.00
_cell.angle_gamma   90.00
#
_symmetry.space_group_name_H-M   'P 1'
#
loop_
_entity.id
_entity.type
_entity.pdbx_description
1 polymer ?
#
loop_
_entity_poly.entity_id
_entity_poly.type
_entity_poly.pdbx_seq_one_letter_code
_entity_poly.pdbx_strand_id
1 'polypeptide(L)'
;YLLLEISQARGEYIARVCDSDGEFVLIEAADVLPDWASPDTCEQRAYLVNGALQLLQNSPTTNPDKPMPVPSALQRIRLNPTLYRCSTEVQNVIKTRLKEFLIAMPHYAIHRQIVELPHSAAQLLKAHPQLVASAVRAFCDRDHEDIKALRTMKFFPPEATRVRTNVRFTRCLYAMVMHNQYTPERRLGWKIADEVSQPETYKEQILGVKLSCGLEILATQAQRAGDPKLEDLPAWRAYLRSLEGKGYFRDNIEGSAEHTDLLSKAKEYFKGNQDRFRTNMRVGAEVLALMLHPSDTASVALRDEQNNLLPSDKDDWLSITADDLDSLLQDRYGPNKLYKPNGDMDAEEFTKQLSDFLD
;
A
#
# COMPACT_ATOMS: atom_id res chain seq x y z
N TYR A 1 -0.26 -2.58 -12.80
CA TYR A 1 -0.74 -2.08 -14.11
C TYR A 1 0.21 -1.07 -14.74
N LEU A 2 0.31 0.17 -14.21
CA LEU A 2 1.10 1.25 -14.84
C LEU A 2 2.57 0.89 -15.14
N LEU A 3 3.26 0.19 -14.23
CA LEU A 3 4.64 -0.24 -14.47
C LEU A 3 4.77 -1.22 -15.65
N LEU A 4 3.76 -2.07 -15.86
CA LEU A 4 3.72 -2.98 -17.01
C LEU A 4 3.55 -2.18 -18.31
N GLU A 5 2.60 -1.26 -18.34
CA GLU A 5 2.36 -0.37 -19.49
C GLU A 5 3.57 0.49 -19.84
N ILE A 6 4.25 1.06 -18.83
CA ILE A 6 5.47 1.84 -19.04
C ILE A 6 6.59 0.96 -19.59
N SER A 7 6.79 -0.24 -19.04
CA SER A 7 7.80 -1.18 -19.55
C SER A 7 7.51 -1.64 -20.98
N GLN A 8 6.23 -1.69 -21.37
CA GLN A 8 5.80 -2.05 -22.73
C GLN A 8 5.99 -0.90 -23.71
N ALA A 9 5.58 0.31 -23.33
CA ALA A 9 5.70 1.51 -24.15
C ALA A 9 7.15 1.98 -24.31
N ARG A 10 8.01 1.66 -23.34
CA ARG A 10 9.42 2.06 -23.32
C ARG A 10 10.30 0.87 -22.96
N GLY A 11 10.81 0.18 -23.97
CA GLY A 11 11.55 -1.08 -23.80
C GLY A 11 12.92 -0.98 -23.09
N GLU A 12 13.36 0.24 -22.75
CA GLU A 12 14.56 0.49 -21.95
C GLU A 12 14.31 0.32 -20.44
N TYR A 13 13.03 0.35 -20.02
CA TYR A 13 12.66 0.31 -18.61
C TYR A 13 12.47 -1.13 -18.14
N ILE A 14 13.17 -1.45 -17.05
CA ILE A 14 13.01 -2.68 -16.29
C ILE A 14 12.44 -2.26 -14.93
N ALA A 15 11.27 -2.77 -14.58
CA ALA A 15 10.66 -2.48 -13.30
C ALA A 15 10.72 -3.71 -12.38
N ARG A 16 10.97 -3.49 -11.10
CA ARG A 16 10.77 -4.48 -10.03
C ARG A 16 9.68 -3.95 -9.12
N VAL A 17 8.77 -4.82 -8.68
CA VAL A 17 7.69 -4.44 -7.79
C VAL A 17 7.71 -5.38 -6.59
N CYS A 18 7.95 -4.84 -5.42
CA CYS A 18 8.04 -5.60 -4.17
C CYS A 18 7.32 -4.85 -3.05
N ASP A 19 6.81 -5.59 -2.07
CA ASP A 19 6.22 -5.06 -0.84
C ASP A 19 6.99 -5.60 0.39
N SER A 20 6.38 -5.55 1.58
CA SER A 20 6.98 -6.09 2.82
C SER A 20 7.22 -7.59 2.78
N ASP A 21 6.48 -8.31 1.94
CA ASP A 21 6.49 -9.78 1.84
C ASP A 21 7.38 -10.26 0.69
N GLY A 22 8.00 -9.33 -0.05
CA GLY A 22 8.96 -9.62 -1.12
C GLY A 22 8.35 -9.44 -2.52
N GLU A 23 8.45 -10.47 -3.36
CA GLU A 23 8.02 -10.42 -4.77
C GLU A 23 6.51 -10.74 -4.92
N PHE A 24 5.65 -9.83 -4.48
CA PHE A 24 4.20 -10.10 -4.42
C PHE A 24 3.53 -10.43 -5.76
N VAL A 25 4.12 -10.02 -6.90
CA VAL A 25 3.60 -10.35 -8.24
C VAL A 25 3.55 -11.87 -8.48
N LEU A 26 4.46 -12.62 -7.83
CA LEU A 26 4.53 -14.07 -7.94
C LEU A 26 3.39 -14.78 -7.20
N ILE A 27 2.79 -14.14 -6.20
CA ILE A 27 1.66 -14.69 -5.43
C ILE A 27 0.46 -14.94 -6.36
N GLU A 28 0.19 -14.00 -7.25
CA GLU A 28 -0.94 -14.11 -8.20
C GLU A 28 -0.76 -15.29 -9.16
N ALA A 29 0.48 -15.65 -9.50
CA ALA A 29 0.80 -16.72 -10.45
C ALA A 29 1.26 -18.03 -9.79
N ALA A 30 1.15 -18.16 -8.46
CA ALA A 30 1.76 -19.25 -7.69
C ALA A 30 1.47 -20.66 -8.24
N ASP A 31 0.23 -20.93 -8.66
CA ASP A 31 -0.21 -22.24 -9.18
C ASP A 31 0.43 -22.62 -10.53
N VAL A 32 1.05 -21.67 -11.22
CA VAL A 32 1.63 -21.85 -12.57
C VAL A 32 3.09 -21.43 -12.66
N LEU A 33 3.74 -21.18 -11.52
CA LEU A 33 5.18 -20.92 -11.48
C LEU A 33 5.98 -22.20 -11.76
N PRO A 34 7.22 -22.07 -12.26
CA PRO A 34 8.13 -23.22 -12.36
C PRO A 34 8.46 -23.81 -10.98
N ASP A 35 8.66 -25.13 -10.88
CA ASP A 35 8.89 -25.86 -9.61
C ASP A 35 10.03 -25.33 -8.74
N TRP A 36 11.04 -24.69 -9.34
CA TRP A 36 12.16 -24.12 -8.60
C TRP A 36 11.81 -22.82 -7.87
N ALA A 37 10.74 -22.14 -8.30
CA ALA A 37 10.36 -20.81 -7.84
C ALA A 37 9.62 -20.93 -6.49
N SER A 38 10.27 -20.46 -5.43
CA SER A 38 9.72 -20.41 -4.08
C SER A 38 9.96 -19.05 -3.46
N PRO A 39 9.29 -18.71 -2.33
CA PRO A 39 9.53 -17.46 -1.62
C PRO A 39 11.02 -17.22 -1.31
N ASP A 40 11.75 -18.27 -0.94
CA ASP A 40 13.17 -18.19 -0.58
C ASP A 40 14.09 -18.03 -1.80
N THR A 41 13.72 -18.59 -2.95
CA THR A 41 14.57 -18.57 -4.16
C THR A 41 14.27 -17.40 -5.09
N CYS A 42 13.11 -16.74 -4.95
CA CYS A 42 12.69 -15.70 -5.90
C CYS A 42 13.08 -14.27 -5.50
N GLU A 43 13.71 -14.06 -4.34
CA GLU A 43 14.09 -12.72 -3.89
C GLU A 43 14.96 -12.00 -4.92
N GLN A 44 14.54 -10.80 -5.35
CA GLN A 44 15.23 -9.96 -6.33
C GLN A 44 15.29 -10.57 -7.74
N ARG A 45 14.39 -11.49 -8.08
CA ARG A 45 14.42 -12.24 -9.35
C ARG A 45 13.23 -11.97 -10.29
N ALA A 46 12.20 -11.27 -9.83
CA ALA A 46 11.00 -10.97 -10.63
C ALA A 46 11.05 -9.54 -11.19
N TYR A 47 10.91 -9.40 -12.51
CA TYR A 47 11.00 -8.11 -13.20
C TYR A 47 9.94 -7.97 -14.30
N LEU A 48 9.41 -6.77 -14.48
CA LEU A 48 8.55 -6.41 -15.60
C LEU A 48 9.41 -5.77 -16.71
N VAL A 49 9.37 -6.37 -17.89
CA VAL A 49 10.20 -5.98 -19.04
C VAL A 49 9.37 -6.13 -20.30
N ASN A 50 9.29 -5.09 -21.13
CA ASN A 50 8.55 -5.12 -22.41
C ASN A 50 7.11 -5.64 -22.26
N GLY A 51 6.41 -5.24 -21.18
CA GLY A 51 5.04 -5.65 -20.92
C GLY A 51 4.85 -7.12 -20.50
N ALA A 52 5.91 -7.76 -20.02
CA ALA A 52 5.86 -9.16 -19.56
C ALA A 52 6.64 -9.36 -18.27
N LEU A 53 6.20 -10.34 -17.47
CA LEU A 53 6.96 -10.81 -16.32
C LEU A 53 8.17 -11.65 -16.79
N GLN A 54 9.32 -11.36 -16.22
CA GLN A 54 10.52 -12.15 -16.33
C GLN A 54 10.95 -12.65 -14.96
N LEU A 55 11.37 -13.91 -14.90
CA LEU A 55 11.79 -14.57 -13.67
C LEU A 55 13.17 -15.21 -13.89
N LEU A 56 14.16 -14.72 -13.15
CA LEU A 56 15.54 -15.15 -13.31
C LEU A 56 15.83 -16.37 -12.45
N GLN A 57 16.36 -17.44 -13.05
CA GLN A 57 16.91 -18.58 -12.33
C GLN A 57 18.42 -18.44 -12.17
N ASN A 58 18.97 -18.95 -11.06
CA ASN A 58 20.41 -19.13 -10.92
C ASN A 58 20.92 -20.17 -11.93
N SER A 59 22.19 -20.06 -12.31
CA SER A 59 22.81 -21.11 -13.10
C SER A 59 22.82 -22.40 -12.27
N PRO A 60 22.64 -23.59 -12.87
CA PRO A 60 22.78 -24.87 -12.16
C PRO A 60 24.14 -25.03 -11.47
N THR A 61 25.15 -24.29 -11.93
CA THR A 61 26.53 -24.28 -11.39
C THR A 61 26.73 -23.34 -10.20
N THR A 62 25.75 -22.49 -9.90
CA THR A 62 25.77 -21.59 -8.74
C THR A 62 24.83 -22.12 -7.67
N ASN A 63 25.15 -21.89 -6.39
CA ASN A 63 24.25 -22.22 -5.29
C ASN A 63 22.85 -21.62 -5.58
N PRO A 64 21.80 -22.44 -5.75
CA PRO A 64 20.46 -21.97 -6.12
C PRO A 64 19.89 -20.98 -5.10
N ASP A 65 20.30 -21.11 -3.83
CA ASP A 65 19.81 -20.32 -2.71
C ASP A 65 20.57 -18.99 -2.54
N LYS A 66 21.64 -18.77 -3.31
CA LYS A 66 22.38 -17.51 -3.24
C LYS A 66 21.53 -16.38 -3.85
N PRO A 67 21.26 -15.29 -3.12
CA PRO A 67 20.55 -14.13 -3.67
C PRO A 67 21.32 -13.54 -4.85
N MET A 68 20.59 -13.18 -5.91
CA MET A 68 21.18 -12.53 -7.09
C MET A 68 21.13 -11.01 -6.87
N PRO A 69 22.28 -10.31 -6.84
CA PRO A 69 22.27 -8.86 -6.72
C PRO A 69 21.52 -8.21 -7.88
N VAL A 70 20.68 -7.21 -7.58
CA VAL A 70 19.90 -6.46 -8.59
C VAL A 70 20.75 -6.01 -9.80
N PRO A 71 21.98 -5.46 -9.65
CA PRO A 71 22.79 -5.08 -10.82
C PRO A 71 23.10 -6.25 -11.77
N SER A 72 23.36 -7.43 -11.21
CA SER A 72 23.61 -8.65 -11.98
C SER A 72 22.36 -9.14 -12.70
N ALA A 73 21.20 -9.07 -12.03
CA ALA A 73 19.92 -9.40 -12.65
C ALA A 73 19.61 -8.48 -13.83
N LEU A 74 19.75 -7.16 -13.64
CA LEU A 74 19.54 -6.17 -14.70
C LEU A 74 20.50 -6.37 -15.88
N GLN A 75 21.77 -6.69 -15.63
CA GLN A 75 22.73 -6.98 -16.69
C GLN A 75 22.31 -8.22 -17.50
N ARG A 76 21.88 -9.29 -16.83
CA ARG A 76 21.41 -10.52 -17.50
C ARG A 76 20.19 -10.28 -18.36
N ILE A 77 19.20 -9.54 -17.85
CA ILE A 77 18.00 -9.16 -18.61
C ILE A 77 18.38 -8.34 -19.85
N ARG A 78 19.26 -7.34 -19.70
CA ARG A 78 19.68 -6.49 -20.83
C ARG A 78 20.42 -7.27 -21.91
N LEU A 79 21.27 -8.23 -21.52
CA LEU A 79 21.98 -9.09 -22.45
C LEU A 79 21.04 -10.09 -23.14
N ASN A 80 20.00 -10.55 -22.44
CA ASN A 80 19.06 -11.54 -22.95
C ASN A 80 17.60 -11.16 -22.64
N PRO A 81 17.00 -10.19 -23.36
CA PRO A 81 15.70 -9.62 -23.03
C PRO A 81 14.50 -10.57 -23.14
N THR A 82 14.67 -11.76 -23.71
CA THR A 82 13.59 -12.75 -23.90
C THR A 82 13.82 -14.05 -23.14
N LEU A 83 15.05 -14.32 -22.71
CA LEU A 83 15.45 -15.61 -22.12
C LEU A 83 14.70 -15.93 -20.83
N TYR A 84 14.45 -14.91 -20.01
CA TYR A 84 13.84 -15.05 -18.69
C TYR A 84 12.32 -14.83 -18.71
N ARG A 85 11.71 -14.71 -19.89
CA ARG A 85 10.27 -14.47 -20.03
C ARG A 85 9.49 -15.67 -19.49
N CYS A 86 8.60 -15.43 -18.54
CA CYS A 86 7.73 -16.48 -18.02
C CYS A 86 6.77 -17.01 -19.08
N SER A 87 6.26 -18.23 -18.87
CA SER A 87 5.34 -18.92 -19.76
C SER A 87 4.05 -18.13 -20.02
N THR A 88 3.34 -18.49 -21.08
CA THR A 88 2.08 -17.82 -21.47
C THR A 88 1.03 -17.92 -20.37
N GLU A 89 1.00 -19.04 -19.63
CA GLU A 89 0.13 -19.29 -18.49
C GLU A 89 0.35 -18.23 -17.40
N VAL A 90 1.61 -18.05 -16.96
CA VAL A 90 1.99 -17.02 -15.98
C VAL A 90 1.59 -15.62 -16.46
N GLN A 91 1.89 -15.29 -17.73
CA GLN A 91 1.53 -13.98 -18.27
C GLN A 91 0.01 -13.76 -18.31
N ASN A 92 -0.77 -14.79 -18.62
CA ASN A 92 -2.22 -14.70 -18.72
C ASN A 92 -2.88 -14.50 -17.36
N VAL A 93 -2.38 -15.15 -16.32
CA VAL A 93 -2.85 -14.95 -14.94
C VAL A 93 -2.64 -13.49 -14.53
N ILE A 94 -1.42 -12.96 -14.72
CA ILE A 94 -1.10 -11.56 -14.40
C ILE A 94 -1.95 -10.59 -15.23
N LYS A 95 -2.05 -10.80 -16.55
CA LYS A 95 -2.89 -9.96 -17.42
C LYS A 95 -4.35 -9.97 -17.00
N THR A 96 -4.89 -11.12 -16.61
CA THR A 96 -6.28 -11.26 -16.17
C THR A 96 -6.51 -10.44 -14.91
N ARG A 97 -5.63 -10.56 -13.92
CA ARG A 97 -5.67 -9.73 -12.71
C ARG A 97 -5.57 -8.24 -13.02
N LEU A 98 -4.72 -7.87 -13.97
CA LEU A 98 -4.54 -6.46 -14.35
C LEU A 98 -5.74 -5.85 -15.07
N LYS A 99 -6.67 -6.64 -15.62
CA LYS A 99 -7.89 -6.11 -16.25
C LYS A 99 -8.75 -5.31 -15.28
N GLU A 100 -8.68 -5.59 -13.98
CA GLU A 100 -9.40 -4.87 -12.93
C GLU A 100 -8.98 -3.39 -12.81
N PHE A 101 -7.78 -3.06 -13.29
CA PHE A 101 -7.20 -1.72 -13.20
C PHE A 101 -7.30 -0.93 -14.52
N LEU A 102 -7.98 -1.49 -15.53
CA LEU A 102 -8.22 -0.81 -16.80
C LEU A 102 -9.29 0.27 -16.62
N ILE A 103 -9.02 1.47 -17.15
CA ILE A 103 -9.89 2.66 -17.03
C ILE A 103 -11.30 2.42 -17.59
N ALA A 104 -11.43 1.52 -18.58
CA ALA A 104 -12.69 1.24 -19.26
C ALA A 104 -13.68 0.38 -18.44
N MET A 105 -13.26 -0.19 -17.32
CA MET A 105 -14.11 -1.00 -16.44
C MET A 105 -14.45 -0.23 -15.17
N PRO A 106 -15.64 -0.42 -14.57
CA PRO A 106 -15.90 0.03 -13.21
C PRO A 106 -14.80 -0.56 -12.33
N HIS A 107 -14.00 0.29 -11.70
CA HIS A 107 -12.88 -0.19 -10.90
C HIS A 107 -13.45 -0.91 -9.69
N TYR A 108 -13.66 -2.22 -9.77
CA TYR A 108 -14.32 -3.02 -8.73
C TYR A 108 -13.61 -2.91 -7.37
N ALA A 109 -12.33 -2.55 -7.38
CA ALA A 109 -11.54 -2.28 -6.18
C ALA A 109 -11.73 -0.87 -5.59
N ILE A 110 -12.53 0.02 -6.18
CA ILE A 110 -12.84 1.35 -5.66
C ILE A 110 -14.24 1.34 -5.06
N HIS A 111 -14.37 1.94 -3.88
CA HIS A 111 -15.65 2.21 -3.23
C HIS A 111 -15.83 3.72 -3.12
N ARG A 112 -16.92 4.24 -3.70
CA ARG A 112 -17.34 5.64 -3.57
C ARG A 112 -18.30 5.77 -2.40
N GLN A 113 -18.01 6.70 -1.51
CA GLN A 113 -18.86 7.00 -0.37
C GLN A 113 -19.04 8.52 -0.27
N ILE A 114 -20.26 8.98 -0.02
CA ILE A 114 -20.51 10.36 0.40
C ILE A 114 -19.98 10.50 1.83
N VAL A 115 -19.23 11.57 2.10
CA VAL A 115 -18.65 11.83 3.42
C VAL A 115 -18.85 13.30 3.78
N GLU A 116 -19.17 13.59 5.05
CA GLU A 116 -19.28 14.95 5.57
C GLU A 116 -17.96 15.37 6.25
N LEU A 117 -17.22 16.28 5.62
CA LEU A 117 -15.88 16.69 6.05
C LEU A 117 -15.81 18.19 6.35
N PRO A 118 -14.92 18.65 7.26
CA PRO A 118 -14.51 20.05 7.30
C PRO A 118 -14.11 20.55 5.92
N HIS A 119 -14.49 21.78 5.58
CA HIS A 119 -14.30 22.33 4.24
C HIS A 119 -12.85 22.26 3.75
N SER A 120 -11.88 22.53 4.61
CA SER A 120 -10.44 22.44 4.29
C SER A 120 -10.00 21.00 4.00
N ALA A 121 -10.49 20.02 4.76
CA ALA A 121 -10.23 18.60 4.51
C ALA A 121 -10.83 18.15 3.17
N ALA A 122 -12.07 18.55 2.88
CA ALA A 122 -12.71 18.25 1.60
C ALA A 122 -11.93 18.85 0.42
N GLN A 123 -11.47 20.11 0.52
CA GLN A 123 -10.67 20.75 -0.53
C GLN A 123 -9.37 20.00 -0.78
N LEU A 124 -8.68 19.64 0.31
CA LEU A 124 -7.42 18.92 0.26
C LEU A 124 -7.58 17.55 -0.40
N LEU A 125 -8.59 16.77 -0.02
CA LEU A 125 -8.85 15.47 -0.63
C LEU A 125 -9.34 15.57 -2.08
N LYS A 126 -10.01 16.67 -2.45
CA LYS A 126 -10.44 16.92 -3.83
C LYS A 126 -9.26 17.23 -4.74
N ALA A 127 -8.35 18.10 -4.28
CA ALA A 127 -7.14 18.46 -5.01
C ALA A 127 -6.11 17.31 -5.04
N HIS A 128 -5.99 16.55 -3.94
CA HIS A 128 -5.01 15.48 -3.76
C HIS A 128 -5.69 14.18 -3.27
N PRO A 129 -6.42 13.44 -4.13
CA PRO A 129 -7.15 12.23 -3.75
C PRO A 129 -6.28 11.11 -3.15
N GLN A 130 -4.98 11.08 -3.46
CA GLN A 130 -4.02 10.13 -2.90
C GLN A 130 -3.90 10.23 -1.36
N LEU A 131 -4.24 11.40 -0.78
CA LEU A 131 -4.18 11.63 0.65
C LEU A 131 -5.22 10.83 1.44
N VAL A 132 -6.30 10.34 0.80
CA VAL A 132 -7.27 9.44 1.42
C VAL A 132 -6.56 8.21 1.99
N ALA A 133 -5.65 7.61 1.22
CA ALA A 133 -4.94 6.41 1.62
C ALA A 133 -4.01 6.64 2.82
N SER A 134 -3.34 7.80 2.87
CA SER A 134 -2.48 8.17 3.98
C SER A 134 -3.30 8.51 5.22
N ALA A 135 -4.41 9.24 5.07
CA ALA A 135 -5.28 9.61 6.19
C ALA A 135 -5.92 8.36 6.83
N VAL A 136 -6.43 7.43 6.03
CA VAL A 136 -7.00 6.17 6.53
C VAL A 136 -5.95 5.37 7.31
N ARG A 137 -4.73 5.21 6.79
CA ARG A 137 -3.67 4.49 7.49
C ARG A 137 -3.25 5.19 8.78
N ALA A 138 -2.97 6.49 8.73
CA ALA A 138 -2.62 7.27 9.91
C ALA A 138 -3.71 7.19 11.00
N PHE A 139 -4.98 7.18 10.60
CA PHE A 139 -6.07 6.97 11.53
C PHE A 139 -6.12 5.54 12.09
N CYS A 140 -6.05 4.51 11.24
CA CYS A 140 -6.19 3.12 11.69
C CYS A 140 -4.99 2.62 12.51
N ASP A 141 -3.79 3.09 12.19
CA ASP A 141 -2.53 2.69 12.80
C ASP A 141 -2.10 3.65 13.94
N ARG A 142 -3.01 4.54 14.36
CA ARG A 142 -2.75 5.59 15.36
C ARG A 142 -2.21 5.05 16.67
N ASP A 143 -1.20 5.73 17.22
CA ASP A 143 -0.63 5.41 18.53
C ASP A 143 -1.15 6.32 19.67
N HIS A 144 -0.56 6.19 20.86
CA HIS A 144 -0.96 7.00 22.01
C HIS A 144 -0.63 8.50 21.85
N GLU A 145 0.43 8.85 21.13
CA GLU A 145 0.80 10.25 20.85
C GLU A 145 -0.10 10.89 19.79
N ASP A 146 -0.61 10.08 18.87
CA ASP A 146 -1.61 10.45 17.88
C ASP A 146 -2.98 10.70 18.53
N ILE A 147 -3.41 9.85 19.48
CA ILE A 147 -4.64 10.06 20.25
C ILE A 147 -4.61 11.41 20.99
N LYS A 148 -3.46 11.82 21.52
CA LYS A 148 -3.31 13.16 22.13
C LYS A 148 -3.54 14.30 21.14
N ALA A 149 -3.14 14.14 19.87
CA ALA A 149 -3.39 15.14 18.83
C ALA A 149 -4.89 15.28 18.51
N LEU A 150 -5.62 14.15 18.50
CA LEU A 150 -7.06 14.12 18.24
C LEU A 150 -7.90 14.79 19.34
N ARG A 151 -7.33 15.03 20.52
CA ARG A 151 -7.99 15.78 21.61
C ARG A 151 -8.06 17.29 21.38
N THR A 152 -7.30 17.80 20.41
CA THR A 152 -7.27 19.22 20.06
C THR A 152 -7.84 19.50 18.69
N MET A 153 -7.68 18.59 17.71
CA MET A 153 -8.12 18.80 16.32
C MET A 153 -7.73 20.19 15.78
N LYS A 154 -6.46 20.56 15.91
CA LYS A 154 -5.93 21.90 15.63
C LYS A 154 -6.08 22.31 14.16
N PHE A 155 -5.87 21.37 13.24
CA PHE A 155 -5.84 21.64 11.81
C PHE A 155 -7.21 21.44 11.16
N PHE A 156 -7.97 20.46 11.63
CA PHE A 156 -9.30 20.14 11.12
C PHE A 156 -10.35 20.19 12.25
N PRO A 157 -10.62 21.38 12.81
CA PRO A 157 -11.46 21.51 13.99
C PRO A 157 -12.94 21.19 13.70
N PRO A 158 -13.67 20.64 14.68
CA PRO A 158 -15.08 20.26 14.57
C PRO A 158 -16.03 21.46 14.34
N GLU A 159 -15.64 22.66 14.73
CA GLU A 159 -16.39 23.90 14.52
C GLU A 159 -16.33 24.39 13.07
N ALA A 160 -15.40 23.86 12.28
CA ALA A 160 -15.28 24.23 10.88
C ALA A 160 -16.55 23.89 10.11
N THR A 161 -16.90 24.73 9.13
CA THR A 161 -18.02 24.45 8.22
C THR A 161 -17.77 23.11 7.53
N ARG A 162 -18.76 22.22 7.62
CA ARG A 162 -18.70 20.90 7.00
C ARG A 162 -19.44 20.87 5.67
N VAL A 163 -18.93 20.08 4.74
CA VAL A 163 -19.49 19.89 3.41
C VAL A 163 -19.58 18.39 3.10
N ARG A 164 -20.63 18.00 2.38
CA ARG A 164 -20.79 16.65 1.86
C ARG A 164 -20.09 16.56 0.50
N THR A 165 -19.29 15.53 0.29
CA THR A 165 -18.54 15.30 -0.95
C THR A 165 -18.40 13.81 -1.23
N ASN A 166 -18.26 13.42 -2.49
CA ASN A 166 -17.90 12.06 -2.84
C ASN A 166 -16.40 11.82 -2.59
N VAL A 167 -16.07 10.80 -1.81
CA VAL A 167 -14.69 10.33 -1.60
C VAL A 167 -14.57 8.93 -2.18
N ARG A 168 -13.45 8.67 -2.87
CA ARG A 168 -13.13 7.35 -3.44
C ARG A 168 -12.05 6.68 -2.60
N PHE A 169 -12.36 5.49 -2.13
CA PHE A 169 -11.46 4.63 -1.38
C PHE A 169 -11.09 3.43 -2.24
N THR A 170 -9.96 2.79 -1.98
CA THR A 170 -9.89 1.36 -2.33
C THR A 170 -10.79 0.60 -1.36
N ARG A 171 -11.33 -0.54 -1.78
CA ARG A 171 -12.15 -1.39 -0.90
C ARG A 171 -11.42 -1.76 0.38
N CYS A 172 -10.14 -2.10 0.30
CA CYS A 172 -9.32 -2.32 1.49
C CYS A 172 -9.34 -1.11 2.44
N LEU A 173 -9.05 0.11 1.95
CA LEU A 173 -9.05 1.31 2.78
C LEU A 173 -10.44 1.63 3.35
N TYR A 174 -11.48 1.41 2.58
CA TYR A 174 -12.86 1.59 3.05
C TYR A 174 -13.20 0.61 4.17
N ALA A 175 -12.89 -0.67 4.01
CA ALA A 175 -13.09 -1.69 5.04
C ALA A 175 -12.30 -1.36 6.32
N MET A 176 -11.03 -0.95 6.17
CA MET A 176 -10.19 -0.52 7.29
C MET A 176 -10.85 0.60 8.09
N VAL A 177 -11.31 1.67 7.42
CA VAL A 177 -11.91 2.82 8.11
C VAL A 177 -13.31 2.52 8.65
N MET A 178 -14.10 1.67 7.99
CA MET A 178 -15.42 1.26 8.46
C MET A 178 -15.32 0.44 9.76
N HIS A 179 -14.48 -0.60 9.77
CA HIS A 179 -14.36 -1.52 10.91
C HIS A 179 -13.49 -1.01 12.06
N ASN A 180 -12.72 0.05 11.87
CA ASN A 180 -12.01 0.70 12.97
C ASN A 180 -12.99 1.51 13.83
N GLN A 181 -13.41 0.93 14.96
CA GLN A 181 -14.35 1.56 15.88
C GLN A 181 -13.76 2.85 16.48
N TYR A 182 -14.55 3.92 16.43
CA TYR A 182 -14.14 5.20 16.98
C TYR A 182 -15.35 6.07 17.26
N THR A 183 -15.33 6.70 18.43
CA THR A 183 -16.32 7.68 18.84
C THR A 183 -15.57 8.91 19.32
N PRO A 184 -15.71 10.07 18.67
CA PRO A 184 -15.00 11.26 19.11
C PRO A 184 -15.48 11.73 20.48
N GLU A 185 -14.57 12.30 21.27
CA GLU A 185 -14.92 12.84 22.59
C GLU A 185 -15.97 13.95 22.46
N ARG A 186 -17.08 13.86 23.21
CA ARG A 186 -18.19 14.83 23.15
C ARG A 186 -17.73 16.28 23.31
N ARG A 187 -16.69 16.51 24.12
CA ARG A 187 -16.12 17.84 24.40
C ARG A 187 -15.55 18.53 23.17
N LEU A 188 -15.17 17.77 22.14
CA LEU A 188 -14.69 18.32 20.88
C LEU A 188 -15.83 19.03 20.14
N GLY A 189 -17.10 18.71 20.39
CA GLY A 189 -18.21 19.40 19.74
C GLY A 189 -18.55 18.88 18.34
N TRP A 190 -18.09 17.69 17.98
CA TRP A 190 -18.56 16.98 16.79
C TRP A 190 -20.08 16.75 16.89
N LYS A 191 -20.83 17.38 15.99
CA LYS A 191 -22.28 17.17 15.86
C LYS A 191 -22.52 15.97 14.96
N ILE A 192 -22.71 14.81 15.57
CA ILE A 192 -22.95 13.54 14.88
C ILE A 192 -24.42 13.15 15.07
N ALA A 193 -25.05 12.71 13.98
CA ALA A 193 -26.41 12.20 13.96
C ALA A 193 -26.53 10.91 14.78
N ASP A 194 -27.75 10.55 15.17
CA ASP A 194 -27.96 9.30 15.88
C ASP A 194 -27.93 8.11 14.91
N GLU A 195 -27.17 7.07 15.27
CA GLU A 195 -26.88 5.92 14.41
C GLU A 195 -28.12 5.11 14.04
N VAL A 196 -29.11 5.04 14.93
CA VAL A 196 -30.32 4.23 14.73
C VAL A 196 -31.36 4.99 13.92
N SER A 197 -31.56 6.27 14.23
CA SER A 197 -32.58 7.10 13.57
C SER A 197 -32.13 7.65 12.21
N GLN A 198 -30.83 7.89 12.02
CA GLN A 198 -30.27 8.47 10.81
C GLN A 198 -28.98 7.74 10.37
N PRO A 199 -29.05 6.44 10.05
CA PRO A 199 -27.87 5.60 9.82
C PRO A 199 -26.97 6.10 8.70
N GLU A 200 -27.54 6.53 7.56
CA GLU A 200 -26.76 7.05 6.43
C GLU A 200 -26.04 8.35 6.80
N THR A 201 -26.72 9.31 7.41
CA THR A 201 -26.11 10.58 7.83
C THR A 201 -25.04 10.36 8.90
N TYR A 202 -25.30 9.46 9.86
CA TYR A 202 -24.31 9.03 10.84
C TYR A 202 -23.06 8.47 10.16
N LYS A 203 -23.23 7.57 9.19
CA LYS A 203 -22.15 6.96 8.41
C LYS A 203 -21.31 8.00 7.68
N GLU A 204 -21.95 8.94 6.98
CA GLU A 204 -21.26 10.03 6.27
C GLU A 204 -20.44 10.90 7.23
N GLN A 205 -20.99 11.20 8.42
CA GLN A 205 -20.34 12.02 9.42
C GLN A 205 -19.20 11.29 10.13
N ILE A 206 -19.40 10.05 10.55
CA ILE A 206 -18.37 9.31 11.30
C ILE A 206 -17.17 9.01 10.40
N LEU A 207 -17.38 8.66 9.14
CA LEU A 207 -16.30 8.49 8.17
C LEU A 207 -15.53 9.81 7.95
N GLY A 208 -16.24 10.93 7.93
CA GLY A 208 -15.64 12.25 7.81
C GLY A 208 -14.78 12.62 9.01
N VAL A 209 -15.25 12.30 10.21
CA VAL A 209 -14.48 12.43 11.43
C VAL A 209 -13.22 11.59 11.37
N LYS A 210 -13.32 10.30 10.99
CA LYS A 210 -12.16 9.39 10.90
C LYS A 210 -11.11 9.90 9.89
N LEU A 211 -11.53 10.35 8.71
CA LEU A 211 -10.64 10.96 7.72
C LEU A 211 -9.99 12.26 8.23
N SER A 212 -10.76 13.13 8.88
CA SER A 212 -10.25 14.37 9.47
C SER A 212 -9.23 14.08 10.56
N CYS A 213 -9.47 13.06 11.38
CA CYS A 213 -8.52 12.59 12.40
C CYS A 213 -7.22 12.08 11.75
N GLY A 214 -7.31 11.32 10.66
CA GLY A 214 -6.14 10.86 9.92
C GLY A 214 -5.28 12.00 9.37
N LEU A 215 -5.91 13.02 8.79
CA LEU A 215 -5.22 14.22 8.31
C LEU A 215 -4.63 15.04 9.47
N GLU A 216 -5.34 15.14 10.59
CA GLU A 216 -4.88 15.81 11.81
C GLU A 216 -3.61 15.16 12.37
N ILE A 217 -3.58 13.82 12.39
CA ILE A 217 -2.41 13.04 12.83
C ILE A 217 -1.21 13.35 11.93
N LEU A 218 -1.39 13.27 10.60
CA LEU A 218 -0.33 13.56 9.64
C LEU A 218 0.22 14.97 9.81
N ALA A 219 -0.65 15.97 9.89
CA ALA A 219 -0.28 17.37 10.07
C ALA A 219 0.43 17.60 11.42
N THR A 220 -0.03 16.97 12.51
CA THR A 220 0.58 17.08 13.83
C THR A 220 1.95 16.41 13.88
N GLN A 221 2.10 15.22 13.29
CA GLN A 221 3.38 14.53 13.18
C GLN A 221 4.41 15.37 12.42
N ALA A 222 4.01 15.97 11.29
CA ALA A 222 4.87 16.86 10.54
C ALA A 222 5.23 18.15 11.30
N GLN A 223 4.27 18.76 12.01
CA GLN A 223 4.53 19.94 12.84
C GLN A 223 5.48 19.64 14.00
N ARG A 224 5.32 18.51 14.69
CA ARG A 224 6.24 18.07 15.76
C ARG A 224 7.63 17.75 15.23
N ALA A 225 7.71 17.26 14.00
CA ALA A 225 8.96 16.92 13.34
C ALA A 225 9.68 18.13 12.72
N GLY A 226 9.33 19.37 13.06
CA GLY A 226 10.13 20.55 12.72
C GLY A 226 11.61 20.28 13.03
N ASP A 227 12.50 20.60 12.07
CA ASP A 227 13.84 20.04 11.87
C ASP A 227 14.64 19.79 13.17
N PRO A 228 14.49 18.62 13.83
CA PRO A 228 15.26 18.31 15.04
C PRO A 228 16.68 18.01 14.58
N LYS A 229 17.70 18.53 15.28
CA LYS A 229 19.08 18.11 15.00
C LYS A 229 19.12 16.59 15.08
N LEU A 230 19.73 15.96 14.07
CA LEU A 230 19.82 14.49 13.96
C LEU A 230 20.28 13.83 15.27
N GLU A 231 21.18 14.51 15.98
CA GLU A 231 21.80 14.12 17.25
C GLU A 231 20.80 14.04 18.43
N ASP A 232 19.67 14.74 18.32
CA ASP A 232 18.61 14.76 19.33
C ASP A 232 17.63 13.59 19.20
N LEU A 233 17.64 12.86 18.07
CA LEU A 233 16.73 11.75 17.83
C LEU A 233 17.14 10.52 18.68
N PRO A 234 16.24 9.98 19.54
CA PRO A 234 16.53 8.76 20.31
C PRO A 234 16.89 7.56 19.41
N ALA A 235 16.25 7.48 18.24
CA ALA A 235 16.54 6.47 17.22
C ALA A 235 17.96 6.59 16.64
N TRP A 236 18.46 7.83 16.44
CA TRP A 236 19.83 8.07 16.00
C TRP A 236 20.83 7.59 17.06
N ARG A 237 20.58 7.91 18.34
CA ARG A 237 21.44 7.44 19.45
C ARG A 237 21.46 5.93 19.57
N ALA A 238 20.31 5.27 19.40
CA ALA A 238 20.24 3.81 19.41
C ALA A 238 20.98 3.18 18.22
N TYR A 239 20.85 3.77 17.04
CA TYR A 239 21.59 3.35 15.84
C TYR A 239 23.09 3.51 16.01
N LEU A 240 23.56 4.65 16.52
CA LEU A 240 24.97 4.92 16.73
C LEU A 240 25.58 3.92 17.73
N ARG A 241 24.91 3.66 18.87
CA ARG A 241 25.33 2.62 19.82
C ARG A 241 25.42 1.22 19.21
N SER A 242 24.50 0.91 18.29
CA SER A 242 24.51 -0.38 17.57
C SER A 242 25.71 -0.47 16.60
N LEU A 243 26.08 0.63 15.94
CA LEU A 243 27.27 0.69 15.10
C LEU A 243 28.56 0.56 15.92
N GLU A 244 28.65 1.25 17.05
CA GLU A 244 29.77 1.15 18.00
C GLU A 244 29.92 -0.28 18.51
N GLY A 245 28.84 -0.90 18.99
CA GLY A 245 28.85 -2.28 19.49
C GLY A 245 29.18 -3.34 18.43
N LYS A 246 29.06 -3.00 17.14
CA LYS A 246 29.42 -3.88 16.00
C LYS A 246 30.80 -3.57 15.43
N GLY A 247 31.57 -2.66 16.05
CA GLY A 247 32.91 -2.30 15.60
C GLY A 247 32.95 -1.53 14.28
N TYR A 248 31.86 -0.86 13.89
CA TYR A 248 31.78 -0.12 12.63
C TYR A 248 32.87 0.95 12.48
N PHE A 249 33.24 1.60 13.59
CA PHE A 249 34.24 2.66 13.64
C PHE A 249 35.70 2.14 13.70
N ARG A 250 35.92 0.81 13.74
CA ARG A 250 37.25 0.19 13.68
C ARG A 250 38.25 0.71 14.74
N ASP A 251 37.76 0.97 15.95
CA ASP A 251 38.54 1.54 17.05
C ASP A 251 39.20 2.91 16.74
N ASN A 252 38.74 3.58 15.67
CA ASN A 252 39.21 4.92 15.35
C ASN A 252 38.77 5.91 16.43
N ILE A 253 39.69 6.79 16.81
CA ILE A 253 39.45 7.81 17.85
C ILE A 253 38.36 8.78 17.36
N GLU A 254 37.42 9.13 18.24
CA GLU A 254 36.41 10.14 17.98
C GLU A 254 37.05 11.45 17.49
N GLY A 255 36.57 11.99 16.37
CA GLY A 255 37.11 13.20 15.76
C GLY A 255 38.32 13.01 14.84
N SER A 256 38.86 11.79 14.72
CA SER A 256 39.84 11.49 13.66
C SER A 256 39.21 11.61 12.26
N ALA A 257 40.04 11.80 11.24
CA ALA A 257 39.56 11.94 9.86
C ALA A 257 38.74 10.71 9.41
N GLU A 258 39.23 9.50 9.70
CA GLU A 258 38.53 8.25 9.36
C GLU A 258 37.24 8.05 10.17
N HIS A 259 37.26 8.35 11.47
CA HIS A 259 36.04 8.31 12.29
C HIS A 259 34.99 9.28 11.76
N THR A 260 35.41 10.48 11.34
CA THR A 260 34.51 11.52 10.84
C THR A 260 33.90 11.12 9.49
N ASP A 261 34.68 10.51 8.59
CA ASP A 261 34.18 9.97 7.32
C ASP A 261 33.18 8.82 7.54
N LEU A 262 33.49 7.87 8.41
CA LEU A 262 32.58 6.77 8.77
C LEU A 262 31.30 7.30 9.44
N LEU A 263 31.42 8.28 10.32
CA LEU A 263 30.28 8.94 10.94
C LEU A 263 29.42 9.66 9.90
N SER A 264 30.02 10.32 8.90
CA SER A 264 29.30 10.95 7.80
C SER A 264 28.51 9.92 6.98
N LYS A 265 29.14 8.80 6.62
CA LYS A 265 28.48 7.68 5.91
C LYS A 265 27.35 7.07 6.72
N ALA A 266 27.53 6.90 8.03
CA ALA A 266 26.48 6.44 8.94
C ALA A 266 25.32 7.45 9.03
N LYS A 267 25.61 8.76 9.08
CA LYS A 267 24.60 9.82 9.05
C LYS A 267 23.81 9.79 7.74
N GLU A 268 24.48 9.67 6.60
CA GLU A 268 23.83 9.55 5.28
C GLU A 268 22.97 8.29 5.17
N TYR A 269 23.49 7.14 5.58
CA TYR A 269 22.74 5.88 5.58
C TYR A 269 21.52 5.96 6.48
N PHE A 270 21.67 6.49 7.69
CA PHE A 270 20.56 6.66 8.63
C PHE A 270 19.48 7.59 8.08
N LYS A 271 19.88 8.72 7.46
CA LYS A 271 18.94 9.64 6.80
C LYS A 271 18.22 8.95 5.63
N GLY A 272 18.95 8.32 4.72
CA GLY A 272 18.37 7.60 3.58
C GLY A 272 17.46 6.44 3.98
N ASN A 273 17.77 5.77 5.09
CA ASN A 273 16.93 4.72 5.65
C ASN A 273 15.70 5.29 6.37
N GLN A 274 15.84 6.38 7.14
CA GLN A 274 14.69 7.07 7.74
C GLN A 274 13.71 7.58 6.68
N ASP A 275 14.22 8.12 5.58
CA ASP A 275 13.43 8.63 4.47
C ASP A 275 12.59 7.55 3.78
N ARG A 276 13.04 6.29 3.80
CA ARG A 276 12.26 5.14 3.31
C ARG A 276 11.04 4.82 4.18
N PHE A 277 11.08 5.14 5.48
CA PHE A 277 10.04 4.78 6.44
C PHE A 277 9.23 5.97 6.98
N ARG A 278 9.60 7.22 6.64
CA ARG A 278 8.91 8.46 7.06
C ARG A 278 7.91 8.98 6.02
N THR A 279 7.16 8.09 5.37
CA THR A 279 6.12 8.46 4.40
C THR A 279 5.08 9.40 5.03
N ASN A 280 4.60 9.08 6.25
CA ASN A 280 3.62 9.90 6.96
C ASN A 280 4.11 11.33 7.24
N MET A 281 5.40 11.52 7.56
CA MET A 281 5.96 12.84 7.86
C MET A 281 6.01 13.74 6.62
N ARG A 282 6.42 13.19 5.46
CA ARG A 282 6.45 13.93 4.19
C ARG A 282 5.04 14.29 3.72
N VAL A 283 4.12 13.32 3.84
CA VAL A 283 2.71 13.54 3.52
C VAL A 283 2.10 14.59 4.45
N GLY A 284 2.41 14.55 5.75
CA GLY A 284 1.98 15.57 6.70
C GLY A 284 2.50 16.96 6.36
N ALA A 285 3.75 17.07 5.91
CA ALA A 285 4.32 18.34 5.44
C ALA A 285 3.61 18.84 4.16
N GLU A 286 3.26 17.94 3.23
CA GLU A 286 2.42 18.24 2.06
C GLU A 286 1.05 18.76 2.50
N VAL A 287 0.40 18.09 3.46
CA VAL A 287 -0.89 18.52 4.03
C VAL A 287 -0.78 19.95 4.59
N LEU A 288 0.24 20.23 5.41
CA LEU A 288 0.45 21.57 5.97
C LEU A 288 0.70 22.62 4.89
N ALA A 289 1.49 22.31 3.86
CA ALA A 289 1.77 23.23 2.76
C ALA A 289 0.51 23.55 1.94
N LEU A 290 -0.31 22.53 1.65
CA LEU A 290 -1.57 22.69 0.92
C LEU A 290 -2.61 23.48 1.73
N MET A 291 -2.60 23.37 3.06
CA MET A 291 -3.45 24.19 3.92
C MET A 291 -3.06 25.67 3.92
N LEU A 292 -1.76 25.99 3.75
CA LEU A 292 -1.27 27.37 3.64
C LEU A 292 -1.57 27.99 2.28
N HIS A 293 -1.71 27.16 1.24
CA HIS A 293 -2.01 27.59 -0.13
C HIS A 293 -3.23 26.83 -0.69
N PRO A 294 -4.46 27.16 -0.23
CA PRO A 294 -5.67 26.49 -0.68
C PRO A 294 -5.89 26.64 -2.19
N SER A 295 -6.39 25.59 -2.83
CA SER A 295 -6.73 25.61 -4.25
C SER A 295 -8.14 26.18 -4.47
N ASP A 296 -8.23 27.38 -5.05
CA ASP A 296 -9.51 28.00 -5.41
C ASP A 296 -10.34 27.11 -6.37
N THR A 297 -9.67 26.41 -7.28
CA THR A 297 -10.30 25.47 -8.21
C THR A 297 -10.99 24.32 -7.48
N ALA A 298 -10.38 23.81 -6.41
CA ALA A 298 -10.97 22.75 -5.59
C ALA A 298 -12.22 23.25 -4.84
N SER A 299 -12.19 24.50 -4.34
CA SER A 299 -13.34 25.12 -3.67
C SER A 299 -14.56 25.25 -4.59
N VAL A 300 -14.34 25.67 -5.85
CA VAL A 300 -15.41 25.76 -6.86
C VAL A 300 -15.95 24.38 -7.19
N ALA A 301 -15.08 23.41 -7.47
CA ALA A 301 -15.48 22.05 -7.80
C ALA A 301 -16.31 21.38 -6.68
N LEU A 302 -15.99 21.66 -5.41
CA LEU A 302 -16.78 21.15 -4.28
C LEU A 302 -18.18 21.75 -4.20
N ARG A 303 -18.35 23.03 -4.51
CA ARG A 303 -19.69 23.67 -4.54
C ARG A 303 -20.55 23.06 -5.62
N ASP A 304 -19.98 22.83 -6.80
CA ASP A 304 -20.68 22.20 -7.92
C ASP A 304 -21.03 20.74 -7.62
N GLU A 305 -20.10 19.99 -7.02
CA GLU A 305 -20.29 18.59 -6.62
C GLU A 305 -21.32 18.44 -5.49
N GLN A 306 -21.40 19.36 -4.54
CA GLN A 306 -22.37 19.30 -3.45
C GLN A 306 -23.82 19.31 -3.98
N ASN A 307 -24.05 19.96 -5.13
CA ASN A 307 -25.35 19.96 -5.82
C ASN A 307 -25.59 18.72 -6.69
N ASN A 308 -24.54 17.92 -6.95
CA ASN A 308 -24.53 16.79 -7.89
C ASN A 308 -23.87 15.54 -7.29
N LEU A 309 -24.11 15.27 -6.00
CA LEU A 309 -23.53 14.11 -5.32
C LEU A 309 -24.00 12.81 -5.96
N LEU A 310 -23.04 11.97 -6.33
CA LEU A 310 -23.32 10.62 -6.78
C LEU A 310 -23.67 9.74 -5.57
N PRO A 311 -24.64 8.82 -5.68
CA PRO A 311 -24.96 7.89 -4.61
C PRO A 311 -23.73 7.11 -4.14
N SER A 312 -23.65 6.83 -2.84
CA SER A 312 -22.66 5.91 -2.27
C SER A 312 -22.84 4.51 -2.87
N ASP A 313 -21.72 3.80 -3.03
CA ASP A 313 -21.74 2.41 -3.43
C ASP A 313 -22.24 1.54 -2.28
N LYS A 314 -22.75 0.34 -2.59
CA LYS A 314 -23.26 -0.58 -1.57
C LYS A 314 -22.13 -1.22 -0.76
N ASP A 315 -22.44 -1.52 0.50
CA ASP A 315 -21.54 -2.17 1.45
C ASP A 315 -21.63 -3.70 1.43
N ASP A 316 -22.54 -4.28 0.65
CA ASP A 316 -22.86 -5.72 0.63
C ASP A 316 -21.62 -6.62 0.58
N TRP A 317 -20.56 -6.15 -0.09
CA TRP A 317 -19.31 -6.88 -0.25
C TRP A 317 -18.40 -6.93 0.99
N LEU A 318 -18.66 -6.12 2.02
CA LEU A 318 -17.95 -6.17 3.29
C LEU A 318 -18.33 -7.41 4.11
N SER A 319 -19.54 -7.92 3.90
CA SER A 319 -20.03 -9.15 4.50
C SER A 319 -19.90 -10.31 3.51
N ILE A 320 -19.34 -11.42 3.98
CA ILE A 320 -19.33 -12.69 3.25
C ILE A 320 -20.24 -13.64 4.01
N THR A 321 -21.29 -14.14 3.35
CA THR A 321 -22.15 -15.18 3.95
C THR A 321 -21.48 -16.55 3.88
N ALA A 322 -21.99 -17.54 4.62
CA ALA A 322 -21.46 -18.90 4.54
C ALA A 322 -21.54 -19.46 3.11
N ASP A 323 -22.65 -19.23 2.42
CA ASP A 323 -22.86 -19.68 1.04
C ASP A 323 -21.89 -18.99 0.06
N ASP A 324 -21.60 -17.70 0.27
CA ASP A 324 -20.60 -16.98 -0.53
C ASP A 324 -19.19 -17.55 -0.31
N LEU A 325 -18.85 -17.89 0.94
CA LEU A 325 -17.57 -18.50 1.27
C LEU A 325 -17.42 -19.88 0.62
N ASP A 326 -18.46 -20.71 0.70
CA ASP A 326 -18.47 -22.03 0.07
C ASP A 326 -18.31 -21.93 -1.45
N SER A 327 -18.99 -20.96 -2.08
CA SER A 327 -18.86 -20.68 -3.51
C SER A 327 -17.42 -20.25 -3.87
N LEU A 328 -16.80 -19.37 -3.08
CA LEU A 328 -15.42 -18.94 -3.28
C LEU A 328 -14.42 -20.09 -3.13
N LEU A 329 -14.64 -20.98 -2.16
CA LEU A 329 -13.81 -22.17 -1.96
C LEU A 329 -13.99 -23.15 -3.12
N GLN A 330 -15.21 -23.34 -3.61
CA GLN A 330 -15.49 -24.21 -4.76
C GLN A 330 -14.89 -23.65 -6.07
N ASP A 331 -14.91 -22.35 -6.29
CA ASP A 331 -14.26 -21.75 -7.45
C ASP A 331 -12.74 -21.87 -7.39
N ARG A 332 -12.15 -21.75 -6.19
CA ARG A 332 -10.70 -21.76 -6.01
C ARG A 332 -10.09 -23.17 -5.94
N TYR A 333 -10.75 -24.08 -5.24
CA TYR A 333 -10.28 -25.43 -4.87
C TYR A 333 -11.22 -26.55 -5.33
N GLY A 334 -12.33 -26.22 -5.99
CA GLY A 334 -13.30 -27.22 -6.39
C GLY A 334 -12.79 -28.17 -7.48
N PRO A 335 -13.53 -29.28 -7.68
CA PRO A 335 -13.12 -30.38 -8.54
C PRO A 335 -12.81 -29.95 -9.98
N ASN A 336 -13.40 -28.86 -10.48
CA ASN A 336 -13.18 -28.38 -11.86
C ASN A 336 -11.73 -27.99 -12.18
N LYS A 337 -10.85 -27.79 -11.18
CA LYS A 337 -9.39 -27.63 -11.39
C LYS A 337 -8.62 -28.96 -11.32
N LEU A 338 -9.14 -29.96 -10.60
CA LEU A 338 -8.59 -31.32 -10.55
C LEU A 338 -8.96 -32.12 -11.81
N TYR A 339 -10.11 -31.82 -12.42
CA TYR A 339 -10.65 -32.55 -13.56
C TYR A 339 -10.59 -31.72 -14.84
N LYS A 340 -9.72 -32.09 -15.79
CA LYS A 340 -9.86 -31.65 -17.19
C LYS A 340 -10.94 -32.50 -17.86
N PRO A 341 -12.08 -31.94 -18.32
CA PRO A 341 -13.20 -32.75 -18.82
C PRO A 341 -12.94 -33.50 -20.13
N ASN A 342 -11.81 -33.23 -20.81
CA ASN A 342 -11.51 -33.72 -22.15
C ASN A 342 -10.29 -34.65 -22.23
N GLY A 343 -9.76 -35.12 -21.10
CA GLY A 343 -8.76 -36.19 -21.09
C GLY A 343 -9.39 -37.46 -20.53
N ASP A 344 -9.35 -38.56 -21.27
CA ASP A 344 -9.60 -39.89 -20.71
C ASP A 344 -8.78 -40.03 -19.42
N MET A 345 -9.46 -40.18 -18.29
CA MET A 345 -8.79 -40.33 -16.99
C MET A 345 -8.19 -41.73 -16.91
N ASP A 346 -6.86 -41.79 -16.83
CA ASP A 346 -6.17 -42.99 -16.36
C ASP A 346 -6.35 -43.08 -14.84
N ALA A 347 -7.02 -44.14 -14.38
CA ALA A 347 -7.31 -44.36 -12.97
C ALA A 347 -6.03 -44.41 -12.12
N GLU A 348 -4.89 -44.82 -12.70
CA GLU A 348 -3.60 -44.84 -12.00
C GLU A 348 -3.10 -43.42 -11.69
N GLU A 349 -3.26 -42.47 -12.62
CA GLU A 349 -2.85 -41.08 -12.43
C GLU A 349 -3.70 -40.38 -11.37
N PHE A 350 -5.00 -40.72 -11.30
CA PHE A 350 -5.92 -40.25 -10.27
C PHE A 350 -5.49 -40.71 -8.86
N THR A 351 -5.20 -42.00 -8.66
CA THR A 351 -4.73 -42.49 -7.36
C THR A 351 -3.42 -41.85 -6.91
N LYS A 352 -2.54 -41.53 -7.86
CA LYS A 352 -1.25 -40.90 -7.57
C LYS A 352 -1.40 -39.44 -7.13
N GLN A 353 -2.26 -38.67 -7.80
CA GLN A 353 -2.53 -37.28 -7.40
C GLN A 353 -3.24 -37.21 -6.04
N LEU A 354 -4.08 -38.21 -5.72
CA LEU A 354 -4.79 -38.29 -4.45
C LEU A 354 -3.88 -38.72 -3.30
N SER A 355 -2.88 -39.57 -3.55
CA SER A 355 -1.83 -39.87 -2.56
C SER A 355 -0.94 -38.65 -2.30
N ASP A 356 -0.51 -37.95 -3.35
CA ASP A 356 0.34 -36.75 -3.23
C ASP A 356 -0.37 -35.57 -2.53
N PHE A 357 -1.71 -35.57 -2.47
CA PHE A 357 -2.50 -34.57 -1.75
C PHE A 357 -2.73 -34.93 -0.27
N LEU A 358 -2.64 -36.23 0.08
CA LEU A 358 -2.90 -36.72 1.43
C LEU A 358 -1.64 -36.87 2.30
N ASP A 359 -0.46 -36.85 1.67
CA ASP A 359 0.85 -36.71 2.33
C ASP A 359 1.26 -35.24 2.43
#